data_AF-A0A7V5Y4Z7-F1
#
_entry.id   AF-A0A7V5Y4Z7-F1
#
_cell.length_a   1.000
_cell.length_b   1.000
_cell.length_c   1.000
_cell.angle_alpha   90.00
_cell.angle_beta   90.00
_cell.angle_gamma   90.00
#
_symmetry.space_group_name_H-M   'P 1'
#
loop_
_entity.id
_entity.type
_entity.pdbx_description
1 polymer ?
#
loop_
_entity_poly.entity_id
_entity_poly.type
_entity_poly.pdbx_seq_one_letter_code
_entity_poly.pdbx_strand_id
1 'polypeptide(L)'
;MKYLLDTDHCSYIQRGHSAVVSRLLTLPEDTNLLISVISQGELLAGIYQARSTRRRQELRRIYEEFLSNIADVLTVTPVVAEQYARILAQLVHKGTPIPINDIWIAATALAYDMVLVSADAHFHLIEGLQVEDWTQP
;
A
#
# COMPACT_ATOMS: atom_id res chain seq x y z
N MET A 1 -16.42 0.05 2.78
CA MET A 1 -15.47 -0.93 2.17
C MET A 1 -14.07 -0.82 2.80
N LYS A 2 -13.14 -1.76 2.57
CA LYS A 2 -11.76 -1.67 3.08
C LYS A 2 -10.73 -1.76 1.94
N TYR A 3 -9.90 -0.73 1.83
CA TYR A 3 -8.80 -0.67 0.88
C TYR A 3 -7.47 -0.68 1.62
N LEU A 4 -6.51 -1.46 1.10
CA LEU A 4 -5.12 -1.38 1.51
C LEU A 4 -4.37 -0.57 0.47
N LEU A 5 -3.81 0.58 0.85
CA LEU A 5 -3.00 1.39 -0.05
C LEU A 5 -1.58 0.84 -0.07
N ASP A 6 -1.06 0.62 -1.27
CA ASP A 6 0.35 0.39 -1.50
C ASP A 6 1.16 1.70 -1.34
N THR A 7 2.47 1.61 -1.23
CA THR A 7 3.38 2.72 -0.97
C THR A 7 3.36 3.77 -2.08
N ASP A 8 3.17 3.34 -3.33
CA ASP A 8 3.04 4.22 -4.48
C ASP A 8 1.80 5.12 -4.36
N HIS A 9 0.66 4.56 -3.97
CA HIS A 9 -0.61 5.25 -3.79
C HIS A 9 -0.60 6.15 -2.57
N CYS A 10 0.06 5.74 -1.49
CA CYS A 10 0.37 6.65 -0.38
C CYS A 10 1.12 7.89 -0.88
N SER A 11 2.10 7.71 -1.77
CA SER A 11 2.88 8.79 -2.36
C SER A 11 2.06 9.66 -3.33
N TYR A 12 1.17 9.07 -4.13
CA TYR A 12 0.29 9.81 -5.03
C TYR A 12 -0.70 10.71 -4.27
N ILE A 13 -1.28 10.21 -3.19
CA ILE A 13 -2.19 10.98 -2.32
C ILE A 13 -1.44 12.18 -1.71
N GLN A 14 -0.27 11.93 -1.10
CA GLN A 14 0.55 12.97 -0.49
C GLN A 14 1.01 14.06 -1.47
N ARG A 15 1.08 13.75 -2.76
CA ARG A 15 1.46 14.69 -3.83
C ARG A 15 0.25 15.34 -4.52
N GLY A 16 -0.97 15.00 -4.10
CA GLY A 16 -2.19 15.52 -4.71
C GLY A 16 -2.38 15.08 -6.17
N HIS A 17 -2.02 13.83 -6.51
CA HIS A 17 -2.21 13.30 -7.85
C HIS A 17 -3.70 13.36 -8.24
N SER A 18 -4.02 14.08 -9.32
CA SER A 18 -5.40 14.48 -9.63
C SER A 18 -6.36 13.30 -9.77
N ALA A 19 -6.00 12.26 -10.53
CA ALA A 19 -6.85 11.08 -10.72
C ALA A 19 -7.12 10.34 -9.39
N VAL A 20 -6.09 10.20 -8.55
CA VAL A 20 -6.18 9.49 -7.27
C VAL A 20 -7.05 10.29 -6.29
N VAL A 21 -6.87 11.62 -6.23
CA VAL A 21 -7.71 12.50 -5.41
C VAL A 21 -9.15 12.49 -5.90
N SER A 22 -9.39 12.54 -7.22
CA SER A 22 -10.74 12.43 -7.77
C SER A 22 -11.39 11.10 -7.39
N ARG A 23 -10.66 9.99 -7.49
CA ARG A 23 -11.16 8.67 -7.09
C ARG A 23 -11.51 8.63 -5.61
N LEU A 24 -10.64 9.13 -4.73
CA LEU A 24 -10.90 9.25 -3.29
C LEU A 24 -12.20 9.99 -2.97
N LEU A 25 -12.47 11.09 -3.67
CA LEU A 25 -13.68 11.90 -3.48
C LEU A 25 -14.98 11.18 -3.92
N THR A 26 -14.87 10.10 -4.71
CA THR A 26 -16.03 9.30 -5.13
C THR A 26 -16.30 8.11 -4.21
N LEU A 27 -15.42 7.82 -3.26
CA LEU A 27 -15.58 6.67 -2.36
C LEU A 27 -16.72 6.92 -1.37
N PRO A 28 -17.49 5.88 -1.00
CA PRO A 28 -18.50 5.97 0.06
C PRO A 28 -17.90 6.42 1.40
N GLU A 29 -18.69 7.13 2.21
CA GLU A 29 -18.26 7.64 3.53
C GLU A 29 -17.83 6.53 4.51
N ASP A 30 -18.35 5.30 4.36
CA ASP A 30 -17.98 4.13 5.17
C ASP A 30 -16.72 3.40 4.64
N THR A 31 -15.96 4.04 3.76
CA THR A 31 -14.72 3.50 3.23
C THR A 31 -13.56 3.72 4.19
N ASN A 32 -12.92 2.63 4.60
CA ASN A 32 -11.71 2.66 5.39
C ASN A 32 -10.50 2.49 4.47
N LEU A 33 -9.57 3.44 4.55
CA LEU A 33 -8.26 3.35 3.92
C LEU A 33 -7.25 2.89 4.98
N LEU A 34 -6.53 1.83 4.70
CA LEU A 34 -5.53 1.24 5.57
C LEU A 34 -4.19 1.18 4.84
N ILE A 35 -3.11 1.07 5.60
CA ILE A 35 -1.78 0.77 5.03
C ILE A 35 -1.15 -0.41 5.77
N SER A 36 -0.23 -1.11 5.12
CA SER A 36 0.63 -2.07 5.81
C SER A 36 1.73 -1.34 6.59
N VAL A 37 2.19 -1.92 7.70
CA VAL A 37 3.40 -1.47 8.40
C VAL A 37 4.63 -1.50 7.49
N ILE A 38 4.62 -2.35 6.45
CA ILE A 38 5.67 -2.40 5.42
C ILE A 38 5.69 -1.10 4.61
N SER A 39 4.53 -0.69 4.07
CA SER A 39 4.39 0.59 3.37
C SER A 39 4.70 1.78 4.27
N GLN A 40 4.27 1.73 5.53
CA GLN A 40 4.65 2.73 6.54
C GLN A 40 6.19 2.82 6.69
N GLY A 41 6.87 1.68 6.74
CA GLY A 41 8.33 1.59 6.81
C GLY A 41 9.00 2.22 5.60
N GLU A 42 8.48 2.00 4.39
CA GLU A 42 9.01 2.58 3.16
C GLU A 42 8.83 4.10 3.11
N LEU A 43 7.66 4.60 3.51
CA LEU A 43 7.41 6.04 3.64
C LEU A 43 8.38 6.69 4.64
N LEU A 44 8.56 6.07 5.81
CA LEU A 44 9.51 6.52 6.83
C LEU A 44 10.96 6.51 6.30
N ALA A 45 11.36 5.44 5.60
CA ALA A 45 12.68 5.35 4.98
C ALA A 45 12.91 6.52 4.00
N GLY A 46 11.92 6.86 3.18
CA GLY A 46 11.97 8.02 2.29
C GLY A 46 12.19 9.35 3.03
N ILE A 47 11.56 9.53 4.20
CA ILE A 47 11.78 10.71 5.06
C ILE A 47 13.22 10.73 5.58
N TYR A 48 13.73 9.62 6.11
CA TYR A 48 15.08 9.56 6.68
C TYR A 48 16.18 9.73 5.61
N GLN A 49 15.94 9.27 4.39
CA GLN A 49 16.87 9.42 3.25
C GLN A 49 16.93 10.85 2.68
N ALA A 50 16.00 11.74 3.06
CA ALA A 50 15.99 13.13 2.59
C ALA A 50 17.30 13.85 2.95
N ARG A 51 17.93 14.46 1.93
CA ARG A 51 19.28 15.05 2.02
C ARG A 51 19.38 16.31 2.87
N SER A 52 18.30 17.08 3.00
CA SER A 52 18.29 18.33 3.78
C SER A 52 17.30 18.26 4.94
N THR A 53 17.65 18.90 6.06
CA THR A 53 16.78 18.98 7.24
C THR A 53 15.43 19.59 6.90
N ARG A 54 15.41 20.64 6.06
CA ARG A 54 14.17 21.27 5.59
C ARG A 54 13.27 20.27 4.86
N ARG A 55 13.81 19.52 3.90
CA ARG A 55 13.03 18.53 3.15
C ARG A 55 12.53 17.39 4.04
N ARG A 56 13.36 16.95 4.99
CA ARG A 56 12.97 15.93 5.97
C ARG A 56 11.79 16.39 6.82
N GLN A 57 11.83 17.63 7.33
CA GLN A 57 10.74 18.20 8.13
C GLN A 57 9.44 18.34 7.31
N GLU A 58 9.56 18.77 6.06
CA GLU A 58 8.44 18.87 5.13
C GLU A 58 7.78 17.49 4.89
N LEU A 59 8.58 16.48 4.52
CA LEU A 59 8.07 15.12 4.29
C LEU A 59 7.48 14.51 5.56
N ARG A 60 8.06 14.79 6.73
CA ARG A 60 7.54 14.33 8.02
C ARG A 60 6.15 14.90 8.30
N ARG A 61 5.95 16.20 8.06
CA ARG A 61 4.65 16.84 8.21
C ARG A 61 3.60 16.24 7.26
N ILE A 62 3.96 16.06 5.99
CA ILE A 62 3.07 15.45 4.99
C ILE A 62 2.67 14.03 5.39
N TYR A 63 3.63 13.23 5.90
CA TYR A 63 3.37 11.89 6.42
C TYR A 63 2.43 11.88 7.63
N GLU A 64 2.63 12.79 8.59
CA GLU A 64 1.77 12.90 9.78
C GLU A 64 0.33 13.31 9.40
N GLU A 65 0.19 14.24 8.45
CA GLU A 65 -1.11 14.62 7.88
C GLU A 65 -1.77 13.46 7.15
N PHE A 66 -1.02 12.74 6.31
CA PHE A 66 -1.51 11.53 5.64
C PHE A 66 -2.00 10.48 6.64
N LEU A 67 -1.20 10.16 7.66
CA LEU A 67 -1.59 9.15 8.67
C LEU A 67 -2.84 9.54 9.45
N SER A 68 -3.10 10.83 9.66
CA SER A 68 -4.33 11.27 10.33
C SER A 68 -5.61 10.95 9.54
N ASN A 69 -5.48 10.66 8.24
CA ASN A 69 -6.56 10.26 7.34
C ASN A 69 -6.60 8.74 7.08
N ILE A 70 -5.68 7.97 7.65
CA ILE A 70 -5.64 6.50 7.52
C ILE A 70 -6.36 5.88 8.72
N ALA A 71 -7.28 4.95 8.45
CA ALA A 71 -8.09 4.30 9.48
C ALA A 71 -7.24 3.40 10.39
N ASP A 72 -6.28 2.67 9.83
CA ASP A 72 -5.36 1.83 10.61
C ASP A 72 -4.06 1.50 9.84
N VAL A 73 -3.02 1.16 10.59
CA VAL A 73 -1.75 0.61 10.09
C VAL A 73 -1.64 -0.85 10.50
N LEU A 74 -1.78 -1.75 9.53
CA LEU A 74 -1.84 -3.18 9.78
C LEU A 74 -0.45 -3.78 10.00
N THR A 75 -0.32 -4.56 11.08
CA THR A 75 0.92 -5.25 11.44
C THR A 75 1.02 -6.63 10.77
N VAL A 76 2.24 -7.17 10.70
CA VAL A 76 2.44 -8.56 10.27
C VAL A 76 2.00 -9.49 11.40
N THR A 77 0.96 -10.27 11.15
CA THR A 77 0.43 -11.28 12.06
C THR A 77 0.69 -12.69 11.54
N PRO A 78 0.49 -13.75 12.33
CA PRO A 78 0.62 -15.13 11.84
C PRO A 78 -0.26 -15.44 10.63
N VAL A 79 -1.45 -14.84 10.53
CA VAL A 79 -2.35 -15.00 9.37
C VAL A 79 -1.75 -14.37 8.12
N VAL A 80 -1.15 -13.17 8.25
CA VAL A 80 -0.41 -12.51 7.16
C VAL A 80 0.80 -13.35 6.74
N ALA A 81 1.53 -13.93 7.69
CA ALA A 81 2.68 -14.80 7.40
C ALA A 81 2.31 -16.05 6.60
N GLU A 82 1.16 -16.67 6.91
CA GLU A 82 0.63 -17.80 6.13
C GLU A 82 0.30 -17.39 4.69
N GLN A 83 -0.37 -16.24 4.50
CA GLN A 83 -0.65 -15.72 3.15
C GLN A 83 0.63 -15.40 2.39
N TYR A 84 1.62 -14.79 3.04
CA TYR A 84 2.93 -14.51 2.45
C TYR A 84 3.59 -15.79 1.93
N ALA A 85 3.63 -16.86 2.74
CA ALA A 85 4.24 -18.13 2.35
C ALA A 85 3.54 -18.75 1.13
N ARG A 86 2.20 -18.66 1.07
CA ARG A 86 1.41 -19.16 -0.06
C ARG A 86 1.70 -18.38 -1.34
N ILE A 87 1.69 -17.05 -1.28
CA ILE A 87 1.99 -16.18 -2.42
C ILE A 87 3.42 -16.46 -2.91
N LEU A 88 4.40 -16.48 -2.01
CA LEU A 88 5.80 -16.73 -2.37
C LEU A 88 5.95 -18.09 -3.07
N ALA A 89 5.36 -19.15 -2.51
CA ALA A 89 5.39 -20.47 -3.12
C ALA A 89 4.75 -20.45 -4.51
N GLN A 90 3.60 -19.81 -4.67
CA GLN A 90 2.91 -19.66 -5.95
C GLN A 90 3.80 -18.96 -6.99
N LEU A 91 4.40 -17.82 -6.65
CA LEU A 91 5.26 -17.04 -7.54
C LEU A 91 6.53 -17.81 -7.93
N VAL A 92 7.13 -18.55 -6.98
CA VAL A 92 8.29 -19.41 -7.23
C VAL A 92 7.94 -20.54 -8.21
N HIS A 93 6.81 -21.23 -8.02
CA HIS A 93 6.37 -22.30 -8.92
C HIS A 93 6.09 -21.79 -10.34
N LYS A 94 5.59 -20.56 -10.46
CA LYS A 94 5.32 -19.91 -11.76
C LYS A 94 6.56 -19.28 -12.40
N GLY A 95 7.66 -19.13 -11.67
CA GLY A 95 8.87 -18.45 -12.14
C GLY A 95 8.68 -16.94 -12.35
N THR A 96 7.80 -16.31 -11.56
CA THR A 96 7.44 -14.89 -11.68
C THR A 96 7.71 -14.14 -10.36
N PRO A 97 8.99 -13.92 -9.98
CA PRO A 97 9.30 -13.24 -8.73
C PRO A 97 8.85 -11.76 -8.77
N ILE A 98 8.36 -11.27 -7.64
CA ILE A 98 8.09 -9.84 -7.39
C ILE A 98 8.88 -9.40 -6.15
N PRO A 99 9.02 -8.09 -5.87
CA PRO A 99 9.74 -7.62 -4.69
C PRO A 99 9.16 -8.15 -3.37
N ILE A 100 10.03 -8.42 -2.39
CA ILE A 100 9.63 -9.09 -1.13
C ILE A 100 8.66 -8.26 -0.30
N ASN A 101 8.83 -6.94 -0.27
CA ASN A 101 7.93 -6.04 0.45
C ASN A 101 6.52 -6.05 -0.14
N ASP A 102 6.43 -6.07 -1.47
CA ASP A 102 5.17 -6.16 -2.20
C ASP A 102 4.43 -7.46 -1.88
N ILE A 103 5.15 -8.58 -1.73
CA ILE A 103 4.53 -9.85 -1.28
C ILE A 103 3.92 -9.70 0.13
N TRP A 104 4.56 -8.99 1.05
CA TRP A 104 4.01 -8.73 2.38
C TRP A 104 2.78 -7.82 2.34
N ILE A 105 2.78 -6.81 1.48
CA ILE A 105 1.64 -5.91 1.28
C ILE A 105 0.45 -6.69 0.70
N ALA A 106 0.67 -7.48 -0.35
CA ALA A 106 -0.34 -8.36 -0.93
C ALA A 106 -0.87 -9.40 0.07
N ALA A 107 0.02 -10.01 0.85
CA ALA A 107 -0.35 -10.95 1.91
C ALA A 107 -1.24 -10.29 2.96
N THR A 108 -0.98 -9.02 3.28
CA THR A 108 -1.81 -8.23 4.20
C THR A 108 -3.19 -8.01 3.60
N ALA A 109 -3.30 -7.66 2.32
CA ALA A 109 -4.59 -7.48 1.64
C ALA A 109 -5.42 -8.78 1.67
N LEU A 110 -4.82 -9.91 1.31
CA LEU A 110 -5.49 -11.22 1.32
C LEU A 110 -5.89 -11.68 2.72
N ALA A 111 -5.08 -11.43 3.74
CA ALA A 111 -5.36 -11.88 5.10
C ALA A 111 -6.60 -11.21 5.72
N TYR A 112 -7.00 -10.05 5.21
CA TYR A 112 -8.12 -9.26 5.74
C TYR A 112 -9.21 -8.98 4.69
N ASP A 113 -9.21 -9.73 3.58
CA ASP A 113 -10.18 -9.61 2.48
C ASP A 113 -10.34 -8.18 1.96
N MET A 114 -9.21 -7.48 1.73
CA MET A 114 -9.19 -6.10 1.25
C MET A 114 -8.81 -6.02 -0.24
N VAL A 115 -9.24 -4.93 -0.87
CA VAL A 115 -8.77 -4.55 -2.21
C VAL A 115 -7.44 -3.81 -2.05
N LEU A 116 -6.40 -4.28 -2.75
CA LEU A 116 -5.12 -3.59 -2.83
C LEU A 116 -5.22 -2.45 -3.83
N VAL A 117 -4.76 -1.26 -3.47
CA VAL A 117 -4.67 -0.13 -4.39
C VAL A 117 -3.21 0.09 -4.75
N SER A 118 -2.83 -0.20 -6.00
CA SER A 118 -1.45 -0.10 -6.51
C SER A 118 -1.45 0.13 -8.02
N ALA A 119 -0.46 0.86 -8.53
CA ALA A 119 -0.20 1.01 -9.97
C ALA A 119 0.76 -0.07 -10.49
N ASP A 120 1.31 -0.91 -9.62
CA ASP A 120 2.25 -1.95 -10.01
C ASP A 120 1.52 -3.16 -10.61
N ALA A 121 1.66 -3.32 -11.93
CA ALA A 121 1.00 -4.37 -12.68
C ALA A 121 1.35 -5.80 -12.20
N HIS A 122 2.49 -5.98 -11.53
CA HIS A 122 2.95 -7.29 -11.07
C HIS A 122 2.02 -7.91 -10.01
N PHE A 123 1.21 -7.11 -9.29
CA PHE A 123 0.26 -7.64 -8.30
C PHE A 123 -0.81 -8.54 -8.92
N HIS A 124 -1.12 -8.37 -10.20
CA HIS A 124 -2.04 -9.24 -10.95
C HIS A 124 -1.52 -10.68 -11.14
N LEU A 125 -0.24 -10.94 -10.84
CA LEU A 125 0.34 -12.29 -10.88
C LEU A 125 -0.08 -13.14 -9.66
N ILE A 126 -0.57 -12.49 -8.60
CA ILE A 126 -0.98 -13.13 -7.35
C ILE A 126 -2.44 -13.59 -7.48
N GLU A 127 -2.70 -14.88 -7.21
CA GLU A 127 -4.06 -15.41 -7.33
C GLU A 127 -4.94 -14.97 -6.15
N GLY A 128 -6.20 -14.62 -6.46
CA GLY A 128 -7.19 -14.21 -5.46
C GLY A 128 -7.04 -12.78 -4.94
N LEU A 129 -5.98 -12.06 -5.32
CA LEU A 129 -5.77 -10.68 -4.92
C LEU A 129 -6.61 -9.74 -5.81
N GLN A 130 -7.43 -8.91 -5.17
CA GLN A 130 -8.16 -7.85 -5.85
C GLN A 130 -7.29 -6.60 -5.89
N VAL A 131 -7.09 -6.03 -7.07
CA VAL A 131 -6.23 -4.85 -7.29
C VAL A 131 -7.02 -3.77 -8.03
N GLU A 132 -6.96 -2.54 -7.52
CA GLU A 132 -7.42 -1.33 -8.21
C GLU A 132 -6.22 -0.40 -8.46
N ASP A 133 -6.14 0.18 -9.65
CA ASP A 133 -5.20 1.27 -9.96
C ASP A 133 -6.01 2.58 -10.06
N TRP A 134 -5.80 3.49 -9.10
CA TRP A 134 -6.51 4.78 -9.08
C TRP A 134 -5.80 5.87 -9.88
N THR A 135 -4.69 5.55 -10.55
CA THR A 135 -4.02 6.45 -11.47
C THR A 135 -4.66 6.43 -12.87
N GLN A 136 -5.40 5.37 -13.17
CA GLN A 136 -6.16 5.21 -14.41
C GLN A 136 -7.64 5.55 -14.20
N PRO A 137 -8.32 6.09 -15.23
CA PRO A 137 -9.75 6.41 -15.18
C PRO A 137 -10.67 5.18 -15.20
#